data_AF-A0A2V5S9V3-F1
#
_entry.id   AF-A0A2V5S9V3-F1
#
_cell.length_a   1.000
_cell.length_b   1.000
_cell.length_c   1.000
_cell.angle_alpha   90.00
_cell.angle_beta   90.00
_cell.angle_gamma   90.00
#
_symmetry.space_group_name_H-M   'P 1'
#
loop_
_entity.id
_entity.type
_entity.pdbx_description
1 polymer ?
#
loop_
_entity_poly.entity_id
_entity_poly.type
_entity_poly.pdbx_seq_one_letter_code
_entity_poly.pdbx_strand_id
1 'polypeptide(L)'
;MLILAHLINDQERKMISISGTSRAILGAVATTSVLAFLLWNAAAQCADPRQDMIKSLGAPGPHSSLGDQAQVFDRLVGTWDCDYGFHLDDGSVRHKKGELLVGWVLDGRAVQDIFITYPAEGEKDRRMGTTIRFFDTTLKQWRIVFISPQFNY
;
A
#
# COMPACT_ATOMS: atom_id res chain seq x y z
N MET A 1 15.74 -17.23 -5.34
CA MET A 1 16.12 -15.85 -5.72
C MET A 1 15.69 -14.91 -4.61
N LEU A 2 16.59 -14.54 -3.69
CA LEU A 2 16.31 -13.53 -2.67
C LEU A 2 16.52 -12.15 -3.30
N ILE A 3 15.51 -11.29 -3.29
CA ILE A 3 15.67 -9.86 -3.63
C ILE A 3 16.04 -9.14 -2.34
N LEU A 4 17.26 -8.63 -2.25
CA LEU A 4 17.72 -7.82 -1.12
C LEU A 4 17.48 -6.35 -1.46
N ALA A 5 16.62 -5.68 -0.71
CA ALA A 5 16.39 -4.24 -0.83
C ALA A 5 17.30 -3.48 0.15
N HIS A 6 18.01 -2.45 -0.32
CA HIS A 6 18.66 -1.45 0.54
C HIS A 6 17.70 -0.28 0.75
N LEU A 7 17.41 0.06 2.01
CA LEU A 7 16.48 1.13 2.41
C LEU A 7 17.25 2.45 2.62
N ILE A 8 16.79 3.54 2.00
CA ILE A 8 17.31 4.91 2.21
C ILE A 8 16.20 5.69 2.96
N ASN A 9 16.55 6.35 4.07
CA ASN A 9 15.61 7.07 4.94
C ASN A 9 15.79 8.60 4.79
N ASP A 10 14.79 9.31 4.28
CA ASP A 10 14.75 10.78 4.29
C ASP A 10 13.31 11.27 4.49
N GLN A 11 12.97 11.69 5.71
CA GLN A 11 11.68 12.30 6.04
C GLN A 11 11.88 13.43 7.05
N GLU A 12 11.96 14.68 6.60
CA GLU A 12 11.60 15.85 7.39
C GLU A 12 11.09 17.03 6.54
N ARG A 13 10.06 17.72 7.08
CA ARG A 13 9.51 19.07 6.78
C ARG A 13 8.25 19.18 5.89
N LYS A 14 7.10 19.51 6.50
CA LYS A 14 6.68 20.91 6.81
C LYS A 14 5.28 20.99 7.47
N MET A 15 5.20 21.65 8.62
CA MET A 15 3.99 22.30 9.15
C MET A 15 3.83 23.69 8.50
N ILE A 16 2.60 24.07 8.11
CA ILE A 16 2.17 25.47 8.01
C ILE A 16 0.70 25.57 8.50
N SER A 17 0.49 26.48 9.46
CA SER A 17 -0.79 26.94 10.02
C SER A 17 -1.33 28.13 9.22
N ILE A 18 -2.66 28.38 9.23
CA ILE A 18 -3.31 29.65 9.65
C ILE A 18 -4.81 29.67 9.27
N SER A 19 -5.58 30.25 10.20
CA SER A 19 -7.01 30.56 10.32
C SER A 19 -7.65 31.49 9.27
N GLY A 20 -9.00 31.49 9.16
CA GLY A 20 -9.75 32.65 8.64
C GLY A 20 -11.25 32.44 8.34
N THR A 21 -12.11 33.12 9.11
CA THR A 21 -13.58 33.14 9.23
C THR A 21 -14.36 33.74 8.03
N SER A 22 -15.58 33.24 7.72
CA SER A 22 -16.85 34.02 7.78
C SER A 22 -18.07 33.42 7.05
N ARG A 23 -19.23 33.67 7.67
CA ARG A 23 -20.61 33.23 7.40
C ARG A 23 -21.18 33.77 6.07
N ALA A 24 -22.05 32.98 5.45
CA ALA A 24 -23.30 33.47 4.88
C ALA A 24 -24.35 32.34 4.89
N ILE A 25 -25.43 32.55 5.64
CA ILE A 25 -26.67 31.77 5.59
C ILE A 25 -27.63 32.56 4.70
N LEU A 26 -28.19 31.96 3.64
CA LEU A 26 -29.61 32.17 3.23
C LEU A 26 -30.02 31.25 2.06
N GLY A 27 -31.06 30.43 2.31
CA GLY A 27 -32.19 30.19 1.42
C GLY A 27 -32.03 29.29 0.17
N ALA A 28 -32.58 28.07 0.22
CA ALA A 28 -33.49 27.54 -0.81
C ALA A 28 -34.01 26.13 -0.44
N VAL A 29 -35.33 26.01 -0.22
CA VAL A 29 -36.01 24.72 0.07
C VAL A 29 -36.44 23.99 -1.22
N ALA A 30 -36.06 24.49 -2.40
CA ALA A 30 -36.27 23.82 -3.70
C ALA A 30 -34.96 23.37 -4.40
N THR A 31 -33.79 23.82 -3.91
CA THR A 31 -32.47 23.36 -4.38
C THR A 31 -32.02 22.09 -3.68
N THR A 32 -32.56 21.78 -2.50
CA THR A 32 -32.23 20.58 -1.74
C THR A 32 -32.49 19.30 -2.52
N SER A 33 -33.56 19.19 -3.30
CA SER A 33 -33.87 17.96 -4.05
C SER A 33 -32.94 17.74 -5.24
N VAL A 34 -32.63 18.78 -6.03
CA VAL A 34 -31.70 18.65 -7.17
C VAL A 34 -30.26 18.50 -6.67
N LEU A 35 -29.86 19.25 -5.65
CA LEU A 35 -28.55 19.11 -5.02
C LEU A 35 -28.42 17.73 -4.35
N ALA A 36 -29.46 17.23 -3.66
CA ALA A 36 -29.46 15.88 -3.10
C ALA A 36 -29.43 14.80 -4.19
N PHE A 37 -30.14 14.97 -5.30
CA PHE A 37 -30.06 14.05 -6.44
C PHE A 37 -28.69 14.08 -7.13
N LEU A 38 -28.06 15.25 -7.25
CA LEU A 38 -26.70 15.39 -7.80
C LEU A 38 -25.65 14.84 -6.84
N LEU A 39 -25.79 15.07 -5.54
CA LEU A 39 -24.91 14.51 -4.51
C LEU A 39 -25.09 12.99 -4.39
N TRP A 40 -26.31 12.48 -4.51
CA TRP A 40 -26.60 11.05 -4.54
C TRP A 40 -26.07 10.41 -5.81
N ASN A 41 -26.28 11.02 -6.99
CA ASN A 41 -25.70 10.52 -8.24
C ASN A 41 -24.18 10.55 -8.19
N ALA A 42 -23.55 11.62 -7.68
CA ALA A 42 -22.10 11.66 -7.52
C ALA A 42 -21.59 10.58 -6.56
N ALA A 43 -22.28 10.35 -5.44
CA ALA A 43 -21.92 9.29 -4.48
C ALA A 43 -22.18 7.88 -5.03
N ALA A 44 -23.26 7.67 -5.80
CA ALA A 44 -23.61 6.39 -6.43
C ALA A 44 -22.73 6.08 -7.64
N GLN A 45 -22.27 7.10 -8.38
CA GLN A 45 -21.26 6.95 -9.45
C GLN A 45 -19.85 6.69 -8.91
N CYS A 46 -19.62 6.91 -7.60
CA CYS A 46 -18.30 6.82 -6.97
C CYS A 46 -17.92 5.41 -6.50
N ALA A 47 -18.89 4.48 -6.40
CA ALA A 47 -18.65 3.12 -5.91
C ALA A 47 -18.71 2.10 -7.05
N ASP A 48 -17.56 1.79 -7.65
CA ASP A 48 -17.41 0.58 -8.47
C ASP A 48 -17.27 -0.64 -7.53
N PRO A 49 -18.25 -1.57 -7.50
CA PRO A 49 -18.19 -2.73 -6.61
C PRO A 49 -16.98 -3.64 -6.89
N ARG A 50 -16.39 -3.55 -8.09
CA ARG A 50 -15.15 -4.26 -8.43
C ARG A 50 -13.95 -3.81 -7.59
N GLN A 51 -14.04 -2.63 -6.96
CA GLN A 51 -13.01 -2.10 -6.06
C GLN A 51 -13.23 -2.50 -4.59
N ASP A 52 -14.36 -3.11 -4.24
CA ASP A 52 -14.68 -3.36 -2.83
C ASP A 52 -13.73 -4.37 -2.18
N MET A 53 -13.19 -5.33 -2.95
CA MET A 53 -12.12 -6.22 -2.49
C MET A 53 -10.88 -5.43 -2.08
N ILE A 54 -10.42 -4.48 -2.92
CA ILE A 54 -9.24 -3.65 -2.64
C ILE A 54 -9.48 -2.73 -1.44
N LYS A 55 -10.66 -2.13 -1.34
CA LYS A 55 -11.04 -1.30 -0.19
C LYS A 55 -11.05 -2.09 1.12
N SER A 56 -11.51 -3.34 1.08
CA SER A 56 -11.60 -4.21 2.25
C SER A 56 -10.26 -4.82 2.66
N LEU A 57 -9.24 -4.71 1.81
CA LEU A 57 -7.96 -5.37 2.01
C LEU A 57 -7.13 -4.73 3.14
N GLY A 58 -7.07 -3.40 3.19
CA GLY A 58 -6.19 -2.65 4.09
C GLY A 58 -6.65 -2.61 5.54
N ALA A 59 -5.69 -2.63 6.47
CA ALA A 59 -5.91 -2.43 7.89
C ALA A 59 -4.96 -1.34 8.44
N PRO A 60 -5.40 -0.53 9.42
CA PRO A 60 -4.58 0.58 9.95
C PRO A 60 -3.42 0.13 10.83
N GLY A 61 -3.39 -1.14 11.25
CA GLY A 61 -2.39 -1.67 12.17
C GLY A 61 -2.57 -3.17 12.41
N PRO A 62 -1.73 -3.77 13.26
CA PRO A 62 -1.82 -5.19 13.58
C PRO A 62 -3.07 -5.51 14.40
N HIS A 63 -3.62 -6.69 14.17
CA HIS A 63 -4.65 -7.26 15.02
C HIS A 63 -4.06 -7.59 16.40
N SER A 64 -4.79 -7.27 17.48
CA SER A 64 -4.33 -7.45 18.88
C SER A 64 -3.91 -8.89 19.21
N SER A 65 -4.49 -9.89 18.55
CA SER A 65 -4.14 -11.31 18.73
C SER A 65 -2.71 -11.67 18.34
N LEU A 66 -2.00 -10.83 17.58
CA LEU A 66 -0.60 -11.06 17.23
C LEU A 66 0.35 -10.75 18.41
N GLY A 67 -0.07 -9.90 19.35
CA GLY A 67 0.78 -9.45 20.45
C GLY A 67 2.15 -8.98 19.96
N ASP A 68 3.21 -9.41 20.65
CA ASP A 68 4.60 -9.02 20.33
C ASP A 68 5.07 -9.48 18.95
N GLN A 69 4.43 -10.49 18.34
CA GLN A 69 4.80 -10.98 17.02
C GLN A 69 4.60 -9.90 15.94
N ALA A 70 3.68 -8.96 16.16
CA ALA A 70 3.46 -7.84 15.26
C ALA A 70 4.72 -7.00 15.04
N GLN A 71 5.54 -6.79 16.08
CA GLN A 71 6.74 -5.95 16.05
C GLN A 71 7.80 -6.42 15.03
N VAL A 72 7.74 -7.69 14.60
CA VAL A 72 8.63 -8.24 13.58
C VAL A 72 8.50 -7.47 12.27
N PHE A 73 7.26 -7.22 11.82
CA PHE A 73 6.99 -6.58 10.52
C PHE A 73 6.37 -5.20 10.63
N ASP A 74 5.83 -4.81 11.79
CA ASP A 74 5.29 -3.46 12.01
C ASP A 74 6.34 -2.38 11.73
N ARG A 75 7.60 -2.63 12.10
CA ARG A 75 8.74 -1.74 11.83
C ARG A 75 9.01 -1.47 10.34
N LEU A 76 8.48 -2.31 9.45
CA LEU A 76 8.67 -2.19 8.00
C LEU A 76 7.51 -1.48 7.32
N VAL A 77 6.38 -1.28 8.01
CA VAL A 77 5.18 -0.64 7.46
C VAL A 77 5.51 0.78 7.02
N GLY A 78 5.16 1.10 5.78
CA GLY A 78 5.48 2.37 5.14
C GLY A 78 5.78 2.23 3.66
N THR A 79 6.28 3.32 3.09
CA THR A 79 6.72 3.41 1.70
C THR A 79 8.21 3.67 1.68
N TRP A 80 8.92 2.95 0.83
CA TRP A 80 10.37 2.98 0.76
C TRP A 80 10.86 3.12 -0.67
N ASP A 81 11.73 4.10 -0.90
CA ASP A 81 12.52 4.15 -2.12
C ASP A 81 13.58 3.04 -2.11
N CYS A 82 13.66 2.29 -3.21
CA CYS A 82 14.47 1.09 -3.30
C CYS A 82 15.46 1.11 -4.46
N ASP A 83 16.65 0.58 -4.21
CA ASP A 83 17.58 0.10 -5.22
C ASP A 83 17.68 -1.44 -5.10
N TYR A 84 17.02 -2.14 -6.02
CA TYR A 84 16.92 -3.59 -6.00
C TYR A 84 18.10 -4.24 -6.70
N GLY A 85 18.82 -5.11 -5.99
CA GLY A 85 19.84 -5.99 -6.55
C GLY A 85 19.26 -7.33 -7.00
N PHE A 86 19.50 -7.70 -8.26
CA PHE A 86 19.17 -9.00 -8.84
C PHE A 86 20.47 -9.73 -9.16
N HIS A 87 20.76 -10.79 -8.38
CA HIS A 87 21.92 -11.65 -8.60
C HIS A 87 21.66 -12.57 -9.79
N LEU A 88 22.57 -12.54 -10.76
CA LEU A 88 22.53 -13.37 -11.96
C LEU A 88 23.43 -14.60 -11.79
N ASP A 89 23.22 -15.62 -12.64
CA ASP A 89 23.96 -16.90 -12.57
C ASP A 89 25.46 -16.74 -12.82
N ASP A 90 25.88 -15.68 -13.53
CA ASP A 90 27.28 -15.33 -13.77
C ASP A 90 27.94 -14.61 -12.56
N GLY A 91 27.21 -14.44 -11.46
CA GLY A 91 27.65 -13.76 -10.25
C GLY A 91 27.56 -12.23 -10.29
N SER A 92 27.17 -11.64 -11.43
CA SER A 92 26.94 -10.21 -11.53
C SER A 92 25.63 -9.80 -10.84
N VAL A 93 25.53 -8.52 -10.46
CA VAL A 93 24.33 -7.95 -9.85
C VAL A 93 23.76 -6.86 -10.75
N ARG A 94 22.52 -7.03 -11.17
CA ARG A 94 21.76 -6.00 -11.90
C ARG A 94 20.96 -5.17 -10.91
N HIS A 95 21.03 -3.85 -11.05
CA HIS A 95 20.30 -2.91 -10.21
C HIS A 95 19.06 -2.34 -10.93
N LYS A 96 17.98 -2.13 -10.18
CA LYS A 96 16.76 -1.44 -10.64
C LYS A 96 16.20 -0.56 -9.53
N LYS A 97 15.85 0.69 -9.88
CA LYS A 97 15.14 1.60 -8.97
C LYS A 97 13.65 1.26 -8.90
N GLY A 98 13.03 1.59 -7.76
CA GLY A 98 11.62 1.35 -7.54
C GLY A 98 11.17 1.67 -6.12
N GLU A 99 10.01 1.13 -5.74
CA GLU A 99 9.37 1.36 -4.44
C GLU A 99 8.94 0.04 -3.79
N LEU A 100 9.08 -0.02 -2.48
CA LEU A 100 8.48 -1.05 -1.63
C LEU A 100 7.39 -0.40 -0.78
N LEU A 101 6.16 -0.92 -0.88
CA LEU A 101 5.04 -0.51 -0.05
C LEU A 101 4.71 -1.66 0.88
N VAL A 102 4.67 -1.41 2.18
CA VAL A 102 4.38 -2.42 3.21
C VAL A 102 3.22 -1.94 4.05
N GLY A 103 2.20 -2.78 4.21
CA GLY A 103 1.02 -2.43 4.99
C GLY A 103 0.34 -3.64 5.64
N TRP A 104 -0.36 -3.36 6.73
CA TRP A 104 -1.27 -4.33 7.35
C TRP A 104 -2.50 -4.56 6.46
N VAL A 105 -2.90 -5.81 6.30
CA VAL A 105 -4.04 -6.24 5.50
C VAL A 105 -4.85 -7.30 6.24
N LEU A 106 -6.05 -7.60 5.75
CA LEU A 106 -6.94 -8.66 6.27
C LEU A 106 -7.18 -8.51 7.77
N ASP A 107 -7.80 -7.38 8.16
CA ASP A 107 -8.07 -7.00 9.55
C ASP A 107 -6.82 -6.92 10.45
N GLY A 108 -5.64 -6.71 9.86
CA GLY A 108 -4.37 -6.62 10.58
C GLY A 108 -3.78 -7.98 10.94
N ARG A 109 -4.25 -9.07 10.32
CA ARG A 109 -3.76 -10.43 10.58
C ARG A 109 -2.65 -10.85 9.62
N ALA A 110 -2.44 -10.09 8.56
CA ALA A 110 -1.37 -10.28 7.60
C ALA A 110 -0.70 -8.94 7.26
N VAL A 111 0.54 -9.04 6.79
CA VAL A 111 1.26 -7.93 6.17
C VAL A 111 1.39 -8.24 4.68
N GLN A 112 1.10 -7.25 3.84
CA GLN A 112 1.34 -7.31 2.42
C GLN A 112 2.44 -6.33 2.03
N ASP A 113 3.41 -6.84 1.28
CA ASP A 113 4.43 -6.06 0.63
C ASP A 113 4.04 -5.95 -0.86
N ILE A 114 4.20 -4.78 -1.46
CA ILE A 114 4.12 -4.57 -2.91
C ILE A 114 5.49 -4.05 -3.37
N PHE A 115 6.17 -4.86 -4.16
CA PHE A 115 7.43 -4.50 -4.80
C PHE A 115 7.12 -3.90 -6.17
N ILE A 116 7.62 -2.71 -6.43
CA ILE A 116 7.43 -2.00 -7.69
C ILE A 116 8.81 -1.69 -8.26
N THR A 117 9.15 -2.19 -9.45
CA THR A 117 10.35 -1.74 -10.16
C THR A 117 9.95 -0.84 -11.33
N TYR A 118 10.62 0.30 -11.48
CA TYR A 118 10.38 1.20 -12.58
C TYR A 118 10.87 0.61 -13.92
N PRO A 119 10.20 0.97 -15.04
CA PRO A 119 10.66 0.59 -16.36
C PRO A 119 12.09 1.12 -16.60
N ALA A 120 12.94 0.33 -17.25
CA ALA A 120 14.18 0.85 -17.83
C ALA A 120 13.87 1.76 -19.02
N GLU A 121 14.90 2.47 -19.49
CA GLU A 121 14.83 3.23 -20.73
C GLU A 121 14.35 2.32 -21.89
N GLY A 122 13.29 2.76 -22.57
CA GLY A 122 12.65 1.99 -23.65
C GLY A 122 11.60 0.97 -23.20
N GLU A 123 11.48 0.64 -21.92
CA GLU A 123 10.37 -0.16 -21.37
C GLU A 123 9.15 0.76 -21.08
N LYS A 124 7.93 0.24 -21.26
CA LYS A 124 6.69 0.99 -20.96
C LYS A 124 6.09 0.65 -19.60
N ASP A 125 6.17 -0.61 -19.21
CA ASP A 125 5.44 -1.12 -18.06
C ASP A 125 6.34 -1.27 -16.83
N ARG A 126 5.84 -0.85 -15.67
CA ARG A 126 6.43 -1.20 -14.39
C ARG A 126 6.24 -2.69 -14.09
N ARG A 127 7.13 -3.26 -13.28
CA ARG A 127 6.96 -4.62 -12.77
C ARG A 127 6.47 -4.59 -11.33
N MET A 128 5.58 -5.51 -10.99
CA MET A 128 5.03 -5.63 -9.65
C MET A 128 5.12 -7.07 -9.15
N GLY A 129 5.54 -7.22 -7.90
CA GLY A 129 5.44 -8.45 -7.14
C GLY A 129 4.82 -8.16 -5.78
N THR A 130 4.34 -9.20 -5.11
CA THR A 130 3.79 -9.08 -3.77
C THR A 130 4.26 -10.19 -2.87
N THR A 131 4.47 -9.87 -1.61
CA THR A 131 4.64 -10.86 -0.54
C THR A 131 3.44 -10.77 0.39
N ILE A 132 2.88 -11.91 0.78
CA ILE A 132 1.93 -12.00 1.91
C ILE A 132 2.62 -12.70 3.06
N ARG A 133 2.58 -12.07 4.24
CA ARG A 133 3.14 -12.56 5.50
C ARG A 133 2.00 -12.74 6.49
N PHE A 134 1.89 -13.92 7.10
CA PHE A 134 0.90 -14.16 8.15
C PHE A 134 1.47 -15.08 9.23
N PHE A 135 1.02 -14.90 10.47
CA PHE A 135 1.53 -15.68 11.59
C PHE A 135 0.75 -16.99 11.74
N ASP A 136 1.46 -18.12 11.66
CA ASP A 136 0.92 -19.43 11.97
C ASP A 136 0.95 -19.64 13.48
N THR A 137 -0.21 -19.57 14.12
CA THR A 137 -0.32 -19.67 15.58
C THR A 137 -0.03 -21.06 16.13
N THR A 138 -0.09 -22.10 15.30
CA THR A 138 0.22 -23.49 15.69
C THR A 138 1.72 -23.70 15.67
N LEU A 139 2.38 -23.29 14.58
CA LEU A 139 3.83 -23.40 14.43
C LEU A 139 4.62 -22.28 15.11
N LYS A 140 3.94 -21.24 15.59
CA LYS A 140 4.55 -20.05 16.22
C LYS A 140 5.60 -19.37 15.33
N GLN A 141 5.31 -19.28 14.04
CA GLN A 141 6.21 -18.69 13.06
C GLN A 141 5.46 -17.90 12.00
N TRP A 142 6.16 -16.96 11.36
CA TRP A 142 5.65 -16.28 10.18
C TRP A 142 5.77 -17.17 8.95
N ARG A 143 4.68 -17.29 8.20
CA ARG A 143 4.67 -17.83 6.84
C ARG A 143 4.73 -16.67 5.86
N ILE A 144 5.56 -16.82 4.83
CA ILE A 144 5.87 -15.78 3.87
C ILE A 144 5.76 -16.40 2.47
N VAL A 145 4.93 -15.82 1.63
CA VAL A 145 4.73 -16.26 0.25
C VAL A 145 4.93 -15.08 -0.67
N PHE A 146 5.86 -15.21 -1.62
CA PHE A 146 6.07 -14.21 -2.66
C PHE A 146 5.46 -14.68 -3.98
N ILE A 147 4.81 -13.76 -4.68
CA ILE A 147 4.21 -13.96 -5.99
C ILE A 147 4.53 -12.75 -6.86
N SER A 148 5.08 -12.99 -8.04
CA SER A 148 5.24 -11.99 -9.09
C SER A 148 4.86 -12.63 -10.42
N PRO A 149 3.71 -12.25 -11.01
CA PRO A 149 3.16 -12.88 -12.21
C PRO A 149 4.03 -12.74 -13.47
N GLN A 150 5.02 -11.86 -13.44
CA GLN A 150 5.92 -11.61 -14.57
C GLN A 150 7.13 -12.56 -14.58
N PHE A 151 7.28 -13.39 -13.54
CA PHE A 151 8.25 -14.48 -13.50
C PHE A 151 7.53 -15.82 -13.61
N ASN A 152 8.16 -16.78 -14.28
CA ASN A 152 7.74 -18.17 -14.27
C ASN A 152 8.37 -18.87 -13.06
N TYR A 153 7.60 -19.71 -12.37
CA TYR A 153 8.01 -20.49 -11.19
C TYR A 153 8.05 -21.98 -11.50
#